data_AF-A0A497KU39-F1
#
_entry.id   AF-A0A497KU39-F1
#
_cell.length_a   1.000
_cell.length_b   1.000
_cell.length_c   1.000
_cell.angle_alpha   90.00
_cell.angle_beta   90.00
_cell.angle_gamma   90.00
#
_symmetry.space_group_name_H-M   'P 1'
#
loop_
_entity.id
_entity.type
_entity.pdbx_description
1 polymer ?
#
loop_
_entity_poly.entity_id
_entity_poly.type
_entity_poly.pdbx_seq_one_letter_code
_entity_poly.pdbx_strand_id
1 'polypeptide(L)'
;MAENTELRLPVMFSDATDPYQPLERKYEITRRCLEILADRDFPLLIVTKSDLVTRDIDIFKRTRTVVSMTITTPRREIAEIIEP
;
A
#
# COMPACT_ATOMS: atom_id res chain seq x y z
N MET A 1 4.11 24.08 -18.26
CA MET A 1 4.72 23.41 -17.10
C MET A 1 6.00 24.18 -16.78
N ALA A 2 6.23 24.58 -15.54
CA ALA A 2 7.40 25.38 -15.18
C ALA A 2 8.68 24.57 -15.36
N GLU A 3 9.73 25.19 -15.89
CA GLU A 3 10.99 24.58 -16.33
C GLU A 3 11.77 23.86 -15.21
N ASN A 4 11.40 24.09 -13.94
CA ASN A 4 12.05 23.55 -12.74
C ASN A 4 11.13 22.68 -11.86
N THR A 5 10.14 22.00 -12.44
CA THR A 5 9.27 21.10 -11.66
C THR A 5 9.94 19.74 -11.46
N GLU A 6 10.35 19.40 -10.23
CA GLU A 6 10.72 18.02 -9.89
C GLU A 6 9.48 17.13 -9.88
N LEU A 7 9.29 16.35 -10.94
CA LEU A 7 8.21 15.38 -11.04
C LEU A 7 8.46 14.21 -10.09
N ARG A 8 7.66 14.12 -9.03
CA ARG A 8 7.63 12.96 -8.13
C ARG A 8 6.42 12.09 -8.49
N LEU A 9 6.69 11.04 -9.26
CA LEU A 9 5.68 10.05 -9.62
C LEU A 9 5.36 9.16 -8.41
N PRO A 10 4.10 8.71 -8.27
CA PRO A 10 3.73 7.80 -7.20
C PRO A 10 4.45 6.45 -7.34
N VAL A 11 4.87 5.89 -6.22
CA VAL A 11 5.37 4.51 -6.16
C VAL A 11 4.20 3.58 -5.88
N MET A 12 3.99 2.64 -6.80
CA MET A 12 2.92 1.65 -6.70
C MET A 12 3.40 0.40 -5.97
N PHE A 13 2.62 -0.01 -4.97
CA PHE A 13 2.73 -1.31 -4.30
C PHE A 13 1.57 -2.21 -4.76
N SER A 14 1.84 -3.52 -4.82
CA SER A 14 0.91 -4.55 -5.34
C SER A 14 0.85 -4.74 -6.85
N ASP A 15 1.91 -4.40 -7.59
CA ASP A 15 1.97 -4.65 -9.05
C ASP A 15 2.10 -6.14 -9.40
N ALA A 16 2.92 -6.88 -8.63
CA ALA A 16 3.08 -8.33 -8.80
C ALA A 16 2.42 -9.16 -7.68
N THR A 17 2.41 -8.65 -6.45
CA THR A 17 1.97 -9.40 -5.27
C THR A 17 1.53 -8.44 -4.16
N ASP A 18 0.52 -8.81 -3.38
CA ASP A 18 0.02 -7.99 -2.28
C ASP A 18 1.17 -7.70 -1.27
N PRO A 19 1.43 -6.42 -0.93
CA PRO A 19 2.50 -6.06 0.01
C PRO A 19 2.18 -6.49 1.45
N TYR A 20 0.92 -6.72 1.80
CA TYR A 20 0.46 -7.03 3.17
C TYR A 20 0.10 -8.51 3.36
N GLN A 21 0.92 -9.41 2.81
CA GLN A 21 0.83 -10.85 3.07
C GLN A 21 0.96 -11.19 4.56
N PRO A 22 0.48 -12.36 5.03
CA PRO A 22 0.55 -12.73 6.45
C PRO A 22 1.95 -12.60 7.09
N LEU A 23 3.01 -12.90 6.33
CA LEU A 23 4.40 -12.80 6.80
C LEU A 23 4.88 -11.36 7.02
N GLU A 24 4.23 -10.37 6.40
CA GLU A 24 4.54 -8.94 6.59
C GLU A 24 4.29 -8.48 8.04
N ARG A 25 3.42 -9.17 8.81
CA ARG A 25 3.25 -8.91 10.25
C ARG A 25 4.54 -9.13 11.04
N LYS A 26 5.44 -9.99 10.55
CA LYS A 26 6.71 -10.34 11.21
C LYS A 26 7.89 -9.59 10.61
N TYR A 27 7.98 -9.53 9.28
CA TYR A 27 9.18 -9.03 8.62
C TYR A 27 9.18 -7.53 8.36
N GLU A 28 8.00 -6.91 8.27
CA GLU A 28 7.83 -5.46 8.15
C GLU A 28 8.61 -4.86 6.96
N ILE A 29 8.74 -5.63 5.87
CA ILE A 29 9.55 -5.23 4.71
C ILE A 29 8.84 -4.09 3.98
N THR A 30 7.54 -4.24 3.74
CA THR A 30 6.73 -3.18 3.15
C THR A 30 6.77 -1.94 4.01
N ARG A 31 6.58 -2.07 5.33
CA ARG A 31 6.64 -0.93 6.24
C ARG A 31 7.95 -0.14 6.10
N ARG A 32 9.09 -0.82 6.14
CA ARG A 32 10.41 -0.17 6.00
C ARG A 32 10.57 0.53 4.65
N CYS A 33 10.06 -0.06 3.57
CA CYS A 33 10.03 0.61 2.25
C CYS A 33 9.17 1.89 2.29
N LEU A 34 7.99 1.83 2.92
CA LEU A 34 7.10 2.97 3.06
C LEU A 34 7.74 4.09 3.89
N GLU A 35 8.44 3.77 4.98
CA GLU A 35 9.17 4.75 5.80
C GLU A 35 10.21 5.50 4.97
N ILE A 36 11.03 4.79 4.20
CA ILE A 36 12.07 5.39 3.33
C ILE A 36 11.44 6.29 2.27
N LEU A 37 10.35 5.85 1.63
CA LEU A 37 9.69 6.63 0.59
C LEU A 37 9.01 7.87 1.18
N ALA A 38 8.39 7.75 2.35
CA ALA A 38 7.76 8.85 3.05
C ALA A 38 8.79 9.87 3.57
N ASP A 39 9.95 9.44 4.07
CA ASP A 39 11.07 10.32 4.45
C ASP A 39 11.57 11.17 3.27
N ARG A 40 11.33 10.68 2.05
CA ARG A 40 11.70 11.36 0.81
C ARG A 40 10.52 12.03 0.11
N ASP A 41 9.33 12.13 0.70
CA ASP A 41 8.14 12.76 0.10
C ASP A 41 7.73 12.14 -1.25
N PHE A 42 7.89 10.82 -1.41
CA PHE A 42 7.29 10.11 -2.55
C PHE A 42 5.81 9.85 -2.30
N PRO A 43 4.92 10.17 -3.25
CA PRO A 43 3.52 9.74 -3.16
C PRO A 43 3.43 8.22 -3.24
N LEU A 44 2.47 7.65 -2.50
CA LEU A 44 2.30 6.21 -2.38
C LEU A 44 0.94 5.79 -2.97
N LEU A 45 0.95 4.76 -3.81
CA LEU A 45 -0.25 4.10 -4.30
C LEU A 45 -0.20 2.64 -3.86
N ILE A 46 -1.15 2.24 -3.03
CA ILE A 46 -1.20 0.90 -2.45
C ILE A 46 -2.52 0.25 -2.85
N VAL A 47 -2.46 -0.97 -3.38
CA VAL A 47 -3.63 -1.82 -3.57
C VAL A 47 -3.49 -3.03 -2.65
N THR A 48 -4.53 -3.38 -1.89
CA THR A 48 -4.47 -4.56 -1.00
C THR A 48 -5.86 -5.09 -0.69
N LYS A 49 -5.94 -6.30 -0.16
CA LYS A 49 -7.13 -6.86 0.51
C LYS A 49 -7.01 -6.89 2.03
N SER A 50 -5.79 -6.71 2.53
CA SER A 50 -5.44 -6.98 3.93
C SER A 50 -5.75 -5.78 4.82
N ASP A 51 -6.32 -6.03 5.99
CA ASP A 51 -6.52 -5.03 7.03
C ASP A 51 -5.20 -4.56 7.67
N LEU A 52 -4.12 -5.31 7.47
CA LEU A 52 -2.79 -5.02 8.00
C LEU A 52 -2.25 -3.65 7.53
N VAL A 53 -2.73 -3.14 6.39
CA VAL A 53 -2.41 -1.80 5.89
C VAL A 53 -2.71 -0.70 6.93
N THR A 54 -3.65 -0.93 7.84
CA THR A 54 -3.99 0.02 8.90
C THR A 54 -2.87 0.22 9.93
N ARG A 55 -1.94 -0.74 10.07
CA ARG A 55 -0.73 -0.61 10.92
C ARG A 55 0.10 0.61 10.52
N ASP A 56 0.13 0.94 9.23
CA ASP A 56 1.07 1.89 8.64
C ASP A 56 0.45 3.30 8.43
N ILE A 57 -0.71 3.56 9.06
CA ILE A 57 -1.38 4.87 9.05
C ILE A 57 -0.48 6.00 9.57
N ASP A 58 0.40 5.71 10.52
CA ASP A 58 1.36 6.69 11.04
C ASP A 58 2.32 7.18 9.94
N ILE A 59 2.70 6.31 9.00
CA ILE A 59 3.54 6.64 7.84
C ILE A 59 2.71 7.40 6.78
N PHE A 60 1.47 6.96 6.53
CA PHE A 60 0.60 7.59 5.52
C PHE A 60 0.27 9.04 5.85
N LYS A 61 0.33 9.45 7.12
CA LYS A 61 0.15 10.85 7.53
C LYS A 61 1.32 11.75 7.14
N ARG A 62 2.48 11.19 6.78
CA ARG A 62 3.70 11.92 6.47
C ARG A 62 3.90 12.19 4.98
N THR A 63 3.20 11.47 4.09
CA THR A 63 3.29 11.63 2.64
C THR A 63 1.94 11.39 1.97
N ARG A 64 1.74 11.96 0.77
CA ARG A 64 0.51 11.75 -0.01
C ARG A 64 0.32 10.26 -0.30
N THR A 65 -0.76 9.69 0.20
CA THR A 65 -0.99 8.25 0.11
C THR A 65 -2.41 7.96 -0.36
N VAL A 66 -2.56 7.02 -1.29
CA VAL A 66 -3.83 6.41 -1.67
C VAL A 66 -3.76 4.92 -1.35
N VAL A 67 -4.73 4.45 -0.56
CA VAL A 67 -4.94 3.02 -0.31
C VAL A 67 -6.23 2.61 -1.01
N SER A 68 -6.12 1.67 -1.94
CA SER A 68 -7.22 1.03 -2.65
C SER A 68 -7.46 -0.35 -2.06
N MET A 69 -8.70 -0.61 -1.65
CA MET A 69 -9.11 -1.91 -1.12
C MET A 69 -9.71 -2.74 -2.25
N THR A 70 -9.18 -3.94 -2.47
CA THR A 70 -9.77 -4.88 -3.42
C THR A 70 -10.91 -5.63 -2.76
N ILE A 71 -12.11 -5.52 -3.33
CA ILE A 71 -13.28 -6.32 -2.96
C ILE A 71 -13.58 -7.22 -4.16
N THR A 72 -13.17 -8.49 -4.11
CA THR A 72 -13.40 -9.42 -5.23
C THR A 72 -14.87 -9.79 -5.37
N THR A 73 -15.57 -9.94 -4.25
CA THR A 73 -17.00 -10.24 -4.22
C THR A 73 -17.62 -9.65 -2.96
N PRO A 74 -18.86 -9.13 -3.03
CA PRO A 74 -19.60 -8.71 -1.83
C PRO A 74 -20.22 -9.89 -1.08
N ARG A 75 -20.22 -11.11 -1.66
CA ARG A 75 -20.75 -12.33 -1.05
C ARG A 75 -19.70 -13.02 -0.20
N ARG A 76 -19.94 -13.08 1.11
CA ARG A 76 -19.01 -13.62 2.10
C ARG A 76 -18.73 -15.10 1.88
N GLU A 77 -19.77 -15.88 1.62
CA GLU A 77 -19.68 -17.32 1.39
C GLU A 77 -18.81 -17.69 0.17
N ILE A 78 -18.68 -16.77 -0.80
CA ILE A 78 -17.79 -16.96 -1.94
C ILE A 78 -16.37 -16.52 -1.60
N ALA A 79 -16.21 -15.37 -0.93
CA ALA A 79 -14.90 -14.88 -0.52
C ALA A 79 -14.13 -15.93 0.30
N GLU A 80 -14.81 -16.60 1.24
CA GLU A 80 -14.24 -17.66 2.08
C GLU A 80 -13.73 -18.89 1.29
N ILE A 81 -14.18 -19.08 0.04
CA ILE A 81 -13.76 -20.19 -0.81
C ILE A 81 -12.58 -19.81 -1.71
N ILE A 82 -12.56 -18.57 -2.21
CA ILE A 82 -11.64 -18.14 -3.29
C ILE A 82 -10.50 -17.23 -2.82
N GLU A 83 -10.65 -16.61 -1.65
CA GLU A 83 -9.63 -15.72 -1.09
C GLU A 83 -8.77 -16.48 -0.06
N PRO A 84 -7.45 -16.20 -0.03
CA PRO A 84 -6.51 -16.84 0.89
C PRO A 84 -6.64 -16.37 2.34
#